data_AF-A0A6N7PQX5-F1
#
_entry.id   AF-A0A6N7PQX5-F1
#
_cell.length_a   1.000
_cell.length_b   1.000
_cell.length_c   1.000
_cell.angle_alpha   90.00
_cell.angle_beta   90.00
_cell.angle_gamma   90.00
#
_symmetry.space_group_name_H-M   'P 1'
#
loop_
_entity.id
_entity.type
_entity.pdbx_description
1 polymer ?
#
loop_
_entity_poly.entity_id
_entity_poly.type
_entity_poly.pdbx_seq_one_letter_code
_entity_poly.pdbx_strand_id
1 'polypeptide(L)'
;MRERAHIFFLPGAFALVFAAGLLHAAGCGLRIAENPTQPVPCFHAMDCPPSENPCIVSTCFEQECAMVAAAENTVVQEQEPGDCRMRVCNGNGMSVEIHDDLDVPPDDGNECTAAACKEGARVHVPVEIGEACGESGVCNGKGACGACLPGAERCEGNAVATCSAEGAWGEAACPEGRPICRGKGCVGIRQIAAGGVHTCALFEDGSARCFGASGVRRGSLGAPPVAGVVGAVELALGGAHACARRADGTALCWGHNTFGQVGDGTTEGPRAPTPVLGLAGATAIAAGTAFTCAIVGGGKVVCWGKNDRGQLGGRPQASAGKPPASEVPSPLPASPGGAPSPVAGLFGATKITLGGRHACALGPGGQVACWGDDESGELGNFRAPAPSAKPRPGPRPSPRLVSVKGIEGAIAIALGDAFGCALLEGGSTRCWGDNGAGQLGDGTTEARAELVVVQGVTGATAIALGAEHGCALGAGGAVSCWGKNDRGQLGDGTTEARKAPVDVPGLAGVRALSAGGAHTCVMLEGGAMRCWGGNGAGEVGDGTTADRASPTAVVW
;
A
#
# COMPACT_ATOMS: atom_id res chain seq x y z
N MET A 1 1.92 -54.54 24.74
CA MET A 1 1.34 -55.33 23.64
C MET A 1 2.21 -55.06 22.42
N ARG A 2 3.37 -55.69 22.22
CA ARG A 2 3.63 -57.03 21.64
C ARG A 2 2.65 -57.41 20.53
N GLU A 3 3.13 -57.34 19.27
CA GLU A 3 3.00 -58.35 18.20
C GLU A 3 3.69 -57.79 16.93
N ARG A 4 4.88 -58.25 16.55
CA ARG A 4 5.25 -59.50 15.82
C ARG A 4 4.97 -59.44 14.32
N ALA A 5 6.01 -59.13 13.55
CA ALA A 5 6.24 -59.68 12.23
C ALA A 5 6.69 -61.15 12.37
N HIS A 6 6.26 -62.04 11.47
CA HIS A 6 7.09 -63.06 10.81
C HIS A 6 6.27 -63.92 9.83
N ILE A 7 6.69 -63.87 8.56
CA ILE A 7 7.07 -65.01 7.70
C ILE A 7 6.00 -66.10 7.46
N PHE A 8 5.44 -66.10 6.25
CA PHE A 8 4.82 -67.28 5.63
C PHE A 8 5.87 -68.04 4.79
N PHE A 9 6.17 -69.26 5.21
CA PHE A 9 6.81 -70.31 4.41
C PHE A 9 5.71 -71.11 3.69
N LEU A 10 5.89 -71.36 2.39
CA LEU A 10 5.17 -72.41 1.65
C LEU A 10 6.15 -73.52 1.28
N PRO A 11 5.82 -74.81 1.48
CA PRO A 11 6.64 -75.94 1.06
C PRO A 11 6.23 -76.44 -0.32
N GLY A 12 7.20 -76.63 -1.22
CA GLY A 12 7.02 -77.27 -2.52
C GLY A 12 8.12 -78.31 -2.74
N ALA A 13 7.74 -79.58 -2.75
CA ALA A 13 8.62 -80.74 -2.74
C ALA A 13 9.15 -81.15 -4.13
N PHE A 14 10.42 -81.58 -4.12
CA PHE A 14 11.04 -82.69 -4.84
C PHE A 14 10.47 -83.14 -6.21
N ALA A 15 11.28 -82.95 -7.25
CA ALA A 15 11.54 -83.97 -8.26
C ALA A 15 12.99 -83.85 -8.74
N LEU A 16 13.85 -84.75 -8.25
CA LEU A 16 15.25 -84.93 -8.67
C LEU A 16 15.27 -86.01 -9.75
N VAL A 17 15.55 -85.63 -11.00
CA VAL A 17 15.97 -86.57 -12.05
C VAL A 17 17.49 -86.52 -12.13
N PHE A 18 18.11 -87.68 -11.95
CA PHE A 18 19.53 -87.92 -12.18
C PHE A 18 19.90 -87.63 -13.63
N ALA A 19 20.87 -86.75 -13.84
CA ALA A 19 21.73 -86.79 -15.02
C ALA A 19 23.16 -86.51 -14.58
N ALA A 20 23.94 -87.59 -14.53
CA ALA A 20 25.39 -87.55 -14.38
C ALA A 20 26.02 -86.90 -15.62
N GLY A 21 27.03 -86.06 -15.44
CA GLY A 21 27.82 -85.60 -16.58
C GLY A 21 28.72 -84.42 -16.32
N LEU A 22 29.96 -84.72 -15.93
CA LEU A 22 31.18 -83.93 -16.15
C LEU A 22 31.33 -82.60 -15.40
N LEU A 23 32.12 -82.67 -14.32
CA LEU A 23 33.03 -81.57 -13.96
C LEU A 23 33.87 -81.22 -15.20
N HIS A 24 33.65 -80.04 -15.78
CA HIS A 24 34.72 -79.34 -16.47
C HIS A 24 35.47 -78.53 -15.42
N ALA A 25 36.66 -79.01 -15.07
CA ALA A 25 37.68 -78.14 -14.55
C ALA A 25 37.82 -76.97 -15.54
N ALA A 26 37.53 -75.74 -15.07
CA ALA A 26 37.91 -74.52 -15.77
C ALA A 26 39.45 -74.44 -15.74
N GLY A 27 40.08 -75.24 -16.59
CA GLY A 27 41.47 -75.04 -16.95
C GLY A 27 41.57 -73.68 -17.60
N CYS A 28 42.52 -72.88 -17.15
CA CYS A 28 42.96 -71.67 -17.82
C CYS A 28 43.50 -72.08 -19.20
N GLY A 29 42.60 -72.22 -20.18
CA GLY A 29 42.93 -72.64 -21.53
C GLY A 29 43.41 -71.43 -22.32
N LEU A 30 44.73 -71.26 -22.41
CA LEU A 30 45.34 -70.39 -23.41
C LEU A 30 44.83 -70.82 -24.79
N ARG A 31 43.97 -70.02 -25.40
CA ARG A 31 43.60 -70.19 -26.81
C ARG A 31 44.61 -69.42 -27.65
N ILE A 32 45.55 -70.14 -28.25
CA ILE A 32 46.47 -69.58 -29.24
C ILE A 32 45.64 -69.29 -30.50
N ALA A 33 45.58 -68.04 -30.93
CA ALA A 33 44.90 -67.65 -32.17
C ALA A 33 45.59 -68.32 -33.36
N GLU A 34 44.84 -69.04 -34.18
CA GLU A 34 45.34 -69.58 -35.44
C GLU A 34 45.62 -68.41 -36.40
N ASN A 35 46.91 -68.22 -36.69
CA ASN A 35 47.54 -67.41 -37.75
C ASN A 35 47.86 -65.94 -37.39
N PRO A 36 49.16 -65.58 -37.45
CA PRO A 36 49.67 -65.05 -38.71
C PRO A 36 50.98 -65.70 -39.17
N THR A 37 51.34 -65.43 -40.41
CA THR A 37 52.58 -65.85 -41.07
C THR A 37 53.84 -65.54 -40.24
N GLN A 38 54.53 -66.61 -39.80
CA GLN A 38 55.76 -66.70 -39.00
C GLN A 38 55.66 -66.35 -37.49
N PRO A 39 56.19 -67.21 -36.59
CA PRO A 39 56.17 -66.96 -35.14
C PRO A 39 57.09 -65.79 -34.79
N VAL A 40 56.58 -64.84 -33.99
CA VAL A 40 57.32 -63.68 -33.50
C VAL A 40 57.98 -64.05 -32.16
N PRO A 41 59.32 -64.07 -32.07
CA PRO A 41 60.01 -64.41 -30.82
C PRO A 41 59.96 -63.26 -29.81
N CYS A 42 59.91 -63.58 -28.52
CA CYS A 42 59.83 -62.61 -27.43
C CYS A 42 60.60 -63.06 -26.17
N PHE A 43 60.96 -62.12 -25.30
CA PHE A 43 61.50 -62.40 -23.96
C PHE A 43 60.60 -61.86 -22.83
N HIS A 44 59.88 -60.77 -23.09
CA HIS A 44 58.90 -60.15 -22.22
C HIS A 44 57.58 -59.89 -22.98
N ALA A 45 56.46 -59.81 -22.26
CA ALA A 45 55.14 -59.57 -22.86
C ALA A 45 55.07 -58.27 -23.69
N MET A 46 55.85 -57.25 -23.31
CA MET A 46 55.93 -55.97 -24.03
C MET A 46 56.65 -56.06 -25.38
N ASP A 47 57.38 -57.15 -25.65
CA ASP A 47 58.07 -57.38 -26.93
C ASP A 47 57.08 -57.84 -28.03
N CYS A 48 55.86 -58.21 -27.65
CA CYS A 48 54.84 -58.69 -28.56
C CYS A 48 54.00 -57.54 -29.13
N PRO A 49 53.61 -57.60 -30.42
CA PRO A 49 52.76 -56.58 -31.02
C PRO A 49 51.43 -56.49 -30.26
N PRO A 50 50.95 -55.28 -29.94
CA PRO A 50 49.69 -55.11 -29.22
C PRO A 50 48.51 -55.57 -30.10
N SER A 51 47.49 -56.13 -29.46
CA SER A 51 46.24 -56.47 -30.14
C SER A 51 45.42 -55.23 -30.46
N GLU A 52 44.74 -55.21 -31.61
CA GLU A 52 43.72 -54.19 -31.92
C GLU A 52 42.42 -54.41 -31.11
N ASN A 53 42.23 -55.60 -30.53
CA ASN A 53 41.11 -55.88 -29.64
C ASN A 53 41.52 -55.61 -28.17
N PRO A 54 40.88 -54.66 -27.48
CA PRO A 54 41.25 -54.27 -26.12
C PRO A 54 41.01 -55.36 -25.06
N CYS A 55 40.22 -56.40 -25.39
CA CYS A 55 39.99 -57.56 -24.55
C CYS A 55 40.91 -58.74 -24.87
N ILE A 56 41.91 -58.53 -25.72
CA ILE A 56 42.97 -59.48 -26.03
C ILE A 56 44.30 -58.85 -25.62
N VAL A 57 45.04 -59.53 -24.75
CA VAL A 57 46.35 -59.10 -24.27
C VAL A 57 47.41 -59.96 -24.94
N SER A 58 48.40 -59.31 -25.53
CA SER A 58 49.60 -59.97 -26.04
C SER A 58 50.50 -60.36 -24.88
N THR A 59 50.95 -61.61 -24.85
CA THR A 59 51.87 -62.12 -23.83
C THR A 59 52.96 -62.97 -24.47
N CYS A 60 54.08 -63.12 -23.77
CA CYS A 60 55.17 -63.99 -24.20
C CYS A 60 55.05 -65.34 -23.50
N PHE A 61 54.85 -66.41 -24.25
CA PHE A 61 54.76 -67.77 -23.73
C PHE A 61 55.69 -68.69 -24.50
N GLU A 62 56.57 -69.40 -23.80
CA GLU A 62 57.59 -70.28 -24.42
C GLU A 62 58.46 -69.59 -25.51
N GLN A 63 58.81 -68.31 -25.29
CA GLN A 63 59.58 -67.46 -26.22
C GLN A 63 58.85 -67.11 -27.53
N GLU A 64 57.54 -67.37 -27.62
CA GLU A 64 56.70 -66.99 -28.74
C GLU A 64 55.55 -66.10 -28.28
N CYS A 65 55.17 -65.13 -29.12
CA CYS A 65 54.05 -64.26 -28.83
C CYS A 65 52.72 -65.00 -28.94
N ALA A 66 51.94 -64.97 -27.85
CA ALA A 66 50.61 -65.53 -27.76
C ALA A 66 49.59 -64.43 -27.44
N MET A 67 48.39 -64.56 -27.99
CA MET A 67 47.24 -63.70 -27.69
C MET A 67 46.34 -64.40 -26.68
N VAL A 68 46.04 -63.76 -25.55
CA VAL A 68 45.14 -64.30 -24.52
C VAL A 68 43.99 -63.36 -24.22
N ALA A 69 42.84 -63.90 -23.84
CA ALA A 69 41.72 -63.10 -23.37
C ALA A 69 42.10 -62.36 -22.07
N ALA A 70 41.77 -61.07 -22.01
CA ALA A 70 41.84 -60.29 -20.78
C ALA A 70 40.90 -60.89 -19.72
N ALA A 71 41.23 -60.71 -18.45
CA ALA A 71 40.39 -61.19 -17.35
C ALA A 71 38.98 -60.58 -17.41
N GLU A 72 37.99 -61.34 -16.96
CA GLU A 72 36.62 -60.84 -16.82
C GLU A 72 36.59 -59.56 -15.95
N ASN A 73 35.77 -58.59 -16.33
CA ASN A 73 35.66 -57.26 -15.74
C ASN A 73 36.88 -56.33 -15.92
N THR A 74 37.81 -56.66 -16.81
CA THR A 74 38.86 -55.70 -17.23
C THR A 74 38.22 -54.54 -18.00
N VAL A 75 38.44 -53.30 -17.55
CA VAL A 75 37.89 -52.08 -18.17
C VAL A 75 38.56 -51.80 -19.51
N VAL A 76 37.77 -51.62 -20.57
CA VAL A 76 38.26 -51.19 -21.88
C VAL A 76 38.66 -49.71 -21.82
N GLN A 77 39.80 -49.32 -22.37
CA GLN A 77 40.29 -47.93 -22.23
C GLN A 77 39.49 -46.90 -23.04
N GLU A 78 38.88 -47.32 -24.14
CA GLU A 78 38.00 -46.48 -24.95
C GLU A 78 36.57 -46.58 -24.40
N GLN A 79 36.11 -45.53 -23.74
CA GLN A 79 34.73 -45.40 -23.22
C GLN A 79 34.07 -44.18 -23.88
N GLU A 80 32.74 -44.22 -24.03
CA GLU A 80 31.97 -43.04 -24.45
C GLU A 80 31.56 -42.27 -23.19
N PRO A 81 32.04 -41.04 -22.95
CA PRO A 81 31.73 -40.33 -21.71
C PRO A 81 30.26 -39.94 -21.60
N GLY A 82 29.68 -40.12 -20.41
CA GLY A 82 28.32 -39.73 -20.06
C GLY A 82 27.24 -40.56 -20.74
N ASP A 83 27.54 -41.82 -21.07
CA ASP A 83 26.61 -42.76 -21.68
C ASP A 83 25.89 -43.68 -20.69
N CYS A 84 26.22 -43.58 -19.41
CA CYS A 84 25.73 -44.41 -18.30
C CYS A 84 26.11 -45.90 -18.44
N ARG A 85 27.16 -46.18 -19.20
CA ARG A 85 27.63 -47.54 -19.47
C ARG A 85 29.14 -47.61 -19.33
N MET A 86 29.61 -48.82 -19.04
CA MET A 86 31.01 -49.15 -19.10
C MET A 86 31.19 -50.42 -19.92
N ARG A 87 32.14 -50.40 -20.86
CA ARG A 87 32.58 -51.60 -21.57
C ARG A 87 33.64 -52.34 -20.77
N VAL A 88 33.38 -53.59 -20.45
CA VAL A 88 34.30 -54.49 -19.75
C VAL A 88 34.50 -55.79 -20.52
N CYS A 89 35.63 -56.45 -20.31
CA CYS A 89 35.90 -57.74 -20.95
C CYS A 89 35.15 -58.89 -20.27
N ASN A 90 34.65 -59.85 -21.03
CA ASN A 90 33.89 -61.00 -20.52
C ASN A 90 34.74 -62.25 -20.22
N GLY A 91 36.06 -62.14 -20.19
CA GLY A 91 36.98 -63.27 -19.99
C GLY A 91 37.21 -64.17 -21.22
N ASN A 92 36.47 -63.97 -22.32
CA ASN A 92 36.56 -64.78 -23.54
C ASN A 92 37.11 -64.01 -24.75
N GLY A 93 37.69 -62.83 -24.54
CA GLY A 93 38.24 -61.99 -25.60
C GLY A 93 37.23 -61.07 -26.29
N MET A 94 36.01 -60.95 -25.73
CA MET A 94 34.98 -60.00 -26.19
C MET A 94 34.66 -59.00 -25.09
N SER A 95 34.22 -57.80 -25.48
CA SER A 95 33.67 -56.80 -24.57
C SER A 95 32.16 -56.93 -24.42
N VAL A 96 31.64 -56.55 -23.25
CA VAL A 96 30.22 -56.43 -22.93
C VAL A 96 29.95 -55.08 -22.27
N GLU A 97 28.76 -54.54 -22.45
CA GLU A 97 28.31 -53.31 -21.78
C GLU A 97 27.61 -53.65 -20.46
N ILE A 98 28.02 -52.96 -19.40
CA ILE A 98 27.37 -53.00 -18.08
C ILE A 98 26.95 -51.58 -17.68
N HIS A 99 25.98 -51.47 -16.76
CA HIS A 99 25.55 -50.17 -16.24
C HIS A 99 26.66 -49.55 -15.37
N ASP A 100 26.98 -48.27 -15.64
CA ASP A 100 27.87 -47.47 -14.81
C ASP A 100 27.15 -46.20 -14.38
N ASP A 101 26.71 -46.16 -13.12
CA ASP A 101 25.99 -45.01 -12.59
C ASP A 101 26.93 -43.83 -12.23
N LEU A 102 28.25 -44.00 -12.36
CA LEU A 102 29.24 -42.94 -12.18
C LEU A 102 29.55 -42.19 -13.48
N ASP A 103 29.23 -42.76 -14.64
CA ASP A 103 29.40 -42.14 -15.96
C ASP A 103 28.17 -41.29 -16.34
N VAL A 104 27.94 -40.24 -15.54
CA VAL A 104 26.76 -39.37 -15.68
C VAL A 104 26.82 -38.51 -16.96
N PRO A 105 25.66 -38.23 -17.59
CA PRO A 105 25.62 -37.40 -18.79
C PRO A 105 26.14 -35.99 -18.54
N PRO A 106 26.55 -35.26 -19.59
CA PRO A 106 26.89 -33.84 -19.47
C PRO A 106 25.75 -33.05 -18.83
N ASP A 107 26.10 -32.04 -18.03
CA ASP A 107 25.13 -31.10 -17.48
C ASP A 107 24.29 -30.45 -18.61
N ASP A 108 22.97 -30.37 -18.40
CA ASP A 108 22.03 -29.76 -19.34
C ASP A 108 22.00 -28.22 -19.22
N GLY A 109 22.79 -27.66 -18.31
CA GLY A 109 22.89 -26.23 -18.07
C GLY A 109 21.71 -25.68 -17.28
N ASN A 110 20.90 -26.55 -16.68
CA ASN A 110 19.80 -26.19 -15.80
C ASN A 110 20.20 -26.44 -14.35
N GLU A 111 20.47 -25.35 -13.62
CA GLU A 111 20.89 -25.37 -12.22
C GLU A 111 19.87 -26.04 -11.27
N CYS A 112 18.64 -26.29 -11.73
CA CYS A 112 17.61 -26.99 -10.98
C CYS A 112 17.46 -28.48 -11.30
N THR A 113 18.34 -29.03 -12.13
CA THR A 113 18.43 -30.46 -12.40
C THR A 113 19.84 -30.96 -12.17
N ALA A 114 19.97 -32.21 -11.73
CA ALA A 114 21.24 -32.89 -11.57
C ALA A 114 21.34 -34.04 -12.58
N ALA A 115 22.47 -34.12 -13.28
CA ALA A 115 22.80 -35.24 -14.14
C ALA A 115 22.90 -36.52 -13.31
N ALA A 116 22.23 -37.57 -13.75
CA ALA A 116 22.25 -38.88 -13.11
C ALA A 116 22.10 -39.99 -14.14
N CYS A 117 22.56 -41.17 -13.74
CA CYS A 117 22.26 -42.42 -14.43
C CYS A 117 21.24 -43.20 -13.60
N LYS A 118 20.20 -43.69 -14.27
CA LYS A 118 19.19 -44.53 -13.63
C LYS A 118 18.88 -45.71 -14.52
N GLU A 119 19.26 -46.90 -14.06
CA GLU A 119 19.09 -48.15 -14.81
C GLU A 119 19.71 -48.10 -16.22
N GLY A 120 20.89 -47.50 -16.36
CA GLY A 120 21.61 -47.40 -17.65
C GLY A 120 21.02 -46.38 -18.63
N ALA A 121 20.12 -45.50 -18.17
CA ALA A 121 19.56 -44.39 -18.95
C ALA A 121 20.08 -43.03 -18.44
N ARG A 122 20.42 -42.15 -19.39
CA ARG A 122 20.78 -40.75 -19.15
C ARG A 122 19.56 -39.98 -18.66
N VAL A 123 19.59 -39.42 -17.46
CA VAL A 123 18.48 -38.65 -16.89
C VAL A 123 18.97 -37.38 -16.20
N HIS A 124 18.14 -36.34 -16.23
CA HIS A 124 18.31 -35.11 -15.44
C HIS A 124 17.18 -35.07 -14.42
N VAL A 125 17.53 -35.27 -13.14
CA VAL A 125 16.55 -35.33 -12.05
C VAL A 125 16.42 -33.98 -11.36
N PRO A 126 15.22 -33.55 -10.96
CA PRO A 126 15.05 -32.33 -10.19
C PRO A 126 15.88 -32.32 -8.89
N VAL A 127 16.57 -31.22 -8.63
CA VAL A 127 17.19 -30.98 -7.31
C VAL A 127 16.14 -30.62 -6.25
N GLU A 128 16.52 -30.73 -4.98
CA GLU A 128 15.63 -30.44 -3.85
C GLU A 128 15.06 -29.01 -3.88
N ILE A 129 13.86 -28.86 -3.30
CA ILE A 129 13.19 -27.55 -3.24
C ILE A 129 13.99 -26.57 -2.38
N GLY A 130 14.17 -25.35 -2.88
CA GLY A 130 14.86 -24.27 -2.15
C GLY A 130 16.36 -24.13 -2.45
N GLU A 131 16.93 -25.02 -3.26
CA GLU A 131 18.28 -24.84 -3.81
C GLU A 131 18.35 -23.57 -4.66
N ALA A 132 19.45 -22.82 -4.58
CA ALA A 132 19.61 -21.54 -5.27
C ALA A 132 19.83 -21.75 -6.77
N CYS A 133 19.26 -20.85 -7.59
CA CYS A 133 19.47 -20.84 -9.04
C CYS A 133 19.41 -19.41 -9.61
N GLY A 134 20.25 -19.11 -10.60
CA GLY A 134 20.42 -17.77 -11.20
C GLY A 134 20.82 -16.69 -10.19
N GLU A 135 20.55 -15.42 -10.51
CA GLU A 135 20.93 -14.28 -9.65
C GLU A 135 20.09 -14.17 -8.36
N SER A 136 18.87 -14.73 -8.31
CA SER A 136 17.96 -14.60 -7.15
C SER A 136 16.84 -15.65 -7.05
N GLY A 137 16.88 -16.72 -7.85
CA GLY A 137 15.86 -17.75 -7.90
C GLY A 137 16.11 -18.91 -6.93
N VAL A 138 15.07 -19.71 -6.69
CA VAL A 138 15.20 -21.03 -6.07
C VAL A 138 14.51 -22.10 -6.91
N CYS A 139 15.01 -23.32 -6.80
CA CYS A 139 14.50 -24.50 -7.48
C CYS A 139 13.20 -24.98 -6.82
N ASN A 140 12.25 -25.41 -7.66
CA ASN A 140 10.91 -25.79 -7.23
C ASN A 140 10.72 -27.28 -6.89
N GLY A 141 11.80 -28.08 -6.87
CA GLY A 141 11.72 -29.53 -6.71
C GLY A 141 11.21 -30.28 -7.95
N LYS A 142 10.99 -29.59 -9.09
CA LYS A 142 10.52 -30.16 -10.37
C LYS A 142 11.39 -29.76 -11.57
N GLY A 143 12.57 -29.20 -11.34
CA GLY A 143 13.52 -28.85 -12.39
C GLY A 143 13.36 -27.46 -12.99
N ALA A 144 12.61 -26.55 -12.36
CA ALA A 144 12.47 -25.17 -12.81
C ALA A 144 13.04 -24.17 -11.82
N CYS A 145 13.77 -23.17 -12.36
CA CYS A 145 14.30 -22.04 -11.63
C CYS A 145 13.31 -20.85 -11.63
N GLY A 146 13.17 -20.17 -10.49
CA GLY A 146 12.34 -18.94 -10.36
C GLY A 146 11.02 -19.10 -9.60
N ALA A 147 10.88 -20.19 -8.84
CA ALA A 147 9.68 -20.47 -8.06
C ALA A 147 9.69 -19.81 -6.67
N CYS A 148 8.51 -19.74 -6.07
CA CYS A 148 8.33 -19.36 -4.67
C CYS A 148 8.18 -20.59 -3.77
N LEU A 149 8.42 -20.41 -2.46
CA LEU A 149 8.16 -21.47 -1.49
C LEU A 149 6.64 -21.62 -1.26
N PRO A 150 6.07 -22.84 -1.28
CA PRO A 150 4.66 -23.07 -1.01
C PRO A 150 4.17 -22.38 0.28
N GLY A 151 3.04 -21.68 0.18
CA GLY A 151 2.48 -20.92 1.31
C GLY A 151 3.22 -19.61 1.63
N ALA A 152 4.24 -19.24 0.87
CA ALA A 152 4.79 -17.89 0.92
C ALA A 152 3.77 -16.89 0.36
N GLU A 153 3.67 -15.75 1.03
CA GLU A 153 2.88 -14.62 0.60
C GLU A 153 3.80 -13.42 0.42
N ARG A 154 3.60 -12.68 -0.68
CA ARG A 154 4.29 -11.41 -0.90
C ARG A 154 3.36 -10.37 -1.47
N CYS A 155 3.67 -9.12 -1.19
CA CYS A 155 2.98 -8.00 -1.81
C CYS A 155 3.57 -7.66 -3.17
N GLU A 156 2.71 -7.60 -4.19
CA GLU A 156 3.01 -7.12 -5.53
C GLU A 156 2.02 -6.01 -5.91
N GLY A 157 2.46 -4.75 -5.88
CA GLY A 157 1.56 -3.61 -6.09
C GLY A 157 0.47 -3.53 -5.01
N ASN A 158 -0.80 -3.59 -5.44
CA ASN A 158 -1.99 -3.64 -4.57
C ASN A 158 -2.54 -5.06 -4.38
N ALA A 159 -1.76 -6.08 -4.73
CA ALA A 159 -2.15 -7.49 -4.69
C ALA A 159 -1.30 -8.28 -3.69
N VAL A 160 -1.92 -9.24 -3.02
CA VAL A 160 -1.21 -10.27 -2.25
C VAL A 160 -1.00 -11.45 -3.19
N ALA A 161 0.23 -11.65 -3.64
CA ALA A 161 0.59 -12.86 -4.37
C ALA A 161 0.76 -14.00 -3.36
N THR A 162 0.00 -15.08 -3.54
CA THR A 162 0.12 -16.32 -2.75
C THR A 162 0.83 -17.37 -3.57
N CYS A 163 1.82 -18.03 -2.99
CA CYS A 163 2.52 -19.12 -3.63
C CYS A 163 1.69 -20.40 -3.59
N SER A 164 1.38 -20.95 -4.76
CA SER A 164 0.70 -22.23 -4.89
C SER A 164 1.55 -23.36 -4.32
N ALA A 165 0.91 -24.52 -4.07
CA ALA A 165 1.62 -25.74 -3.71
C ALA A 165 2.63 -26.20 -4.77
N GLU A 166 2.55 -25.67 -5.99
CA GLU A 166 3.42 -25.98 -7.13
C GLU A 166 4.55 -24.96 -7.31
N GLY A 167 4.68 -23.98 -6.41
CA GLY A 167 5.76 -22.98 -6.43
C GLY A 167 5.50 -21.80 -7.38
N ALA A 168 4.25 -21.58 -7.79
CA ALA A 168 3.86 -20.48 -8.68
C ALA A 168 3.10 -19.38 -7.91
N TRP A 169 3.40 -18.12 -8.21
CA TRP A 169 2.63 -17.00 -7.67
C TRP A 169 1.24 -16.94 -8.32
N GLY A 170 0.19 -16.94 -7.51
CA GLY A 170 -1.20 -16.75 -7.94
C GLY A 170 -1.66 -15.29 -7.89
N GLU A 171 -2.67 -14.96 -8.70
CA GLU A 171 -3.34 -13.65 -8.68
C GLU A 171 -4.33 -13.58 -7.49
N ALA A 172 -3.94 -12.92 -6.40
CA ALA A 172 -4.89 -12.49 -5.39
C ALA A 172 -4.75 -10.99 -5.14
N ALA A 173 -5.85 -10.25 -5.24
CA ALA A 173 -5.87 -8.81 -5.00
C ALA A 173 -6.22 -8.51 -3.55
N CYS A 174 -5.73 -7.39 -3.02
CA CYS A 174 -6.27 -6.90 -1.76
C CYS A 174 -7.75 -6.51 -1.93
N PRO A 175 -8.59 -6.72 -0.90
CA PRO A 175 -9.98 -6.30 -0.96
C PRO A 175 -10.05 -4.76 -1.03
N GLU A 176 -11.12 -4.22 -1.62
CA GLU A 176 -11.34 -2.76 -1.76
C GLU A 176 -11.16 -1.98 -0.44
N GLY A 177 -11.43 -2.64 0.68
CA GLY A 177 -11.26 -2.10 2.03
C GLY A 177 -9.86 -1.95 2.56
N ARG A 178 -8.95 -2.74 2.01
CA ARG A 178 -7.56 -2.80 2.45
C ARG A 178 -6.66 -2.67 1.21
N PRO A 179 -6.80 -1.59 0.43
CA PRO A 179 -6.38 -1.56 -0.97
C PRO A 179 -4.86 -1.56 -1.16
N ILE A 180 -4.07 -1.34 -0.10
CA ILE A 180 -2.61 -1.35 -0.19
C ILE A 180 -2.08 -2.69 0.29
N CYS A 181 -1.21 -3.31 -0.49
CA CYS A 181 -0.38 -4.40 0.01
C CYS A 181 0.95 -3.86 0.56
N ARG A 182 1.26 -4.17 1.83
CA ARG A 182 2.56 -3.83 2.45
C ARG A 182 3.10 -5.00 3.26
N GLY A 183 4.32 -5.43 2.95
CA GLY A 183 4.93 -6.59 3.61
C GLY A 183 4.25 -7.89 3.20
N LYS A 184 3.58 -8.56 4.15
CA LYS A 184 2.82 -9.81 3.92
C LYS A 184 1.31 -9.61 4.05
N GLY A 185 0.79 -8.38 4.01
CA GLY A 185 -0.64 -8.16 4.23
C GLY A 185 -1.21 -6.89 3.64
N CYS A 186 -2.53 -6.91 3.47
CA CYS A 186 -3.31 -5.76 3.05
C CYS A 186 -3.51 -4.77 4.20
N VAL A 187 -3.44 -3.47 3.92
CA VAL A 187 -3.55 -2.39 4.90
C VAL A 187 -4.83 -1.61 4.68
N GLY A 188 -5.66 -1.50 5.73
CA GLY A 188 -6.93 -0.79 5.71
C GLY A 188 -6.81 0.72 5.76
N ILE A 189 -7.87 1.41 5.32
CA ILE A 189 -8.01 2.85 5.53
C ILE A 189 -8.53 3.10 6.95
N ARG A 190 -7.76 3.87 7.72
CA ARG A 190 -8.10 4.31 9.08
C ARG A 190 -8.98 5.56 9.06
N GLN A 191 -8.57 6.59 8.31
CA GLN A 191 -9.22 7.89 8.22
C GLN A 191 -9.23 8.39 6.78
N ILE A 192 -10.29 9.08 6.39
CA ILE A 192 -10.34 9.90 5.17
C ILE A 192 -10.40 11.37 5.54
N ALA A 193 -9.82 12.22 4.70
CA ALA A 193 -9.92 13.65 4.81
C ALA A 193 -9.97 14.28 3.41
N ALA A 194 -10.84 15.27 3.24
CA ALA A 194 -10.97 16.06 2.03
C ALA A 194 -10.61 17.52 2.34
N GLY A 195 -9.74 18.09 1.52
CA GLY A 195 -9.34 19.50 1.55
C GLY A 195 -10.01 20.31 0.43
N GLY A 196 -9.53 21.52 0.18
CA GLY A 196 -10.11 22.39 -0.84
C GLY A 196 -10.04 21.82 -2.26
N VAL A 197 -8.88 21.27 -2.63
CA VAL A 197 -8.56 20.74 -3.98
C VAL A 197 -7.82 19.40 -3.95
N HIS A 198 -7.94 18.64 -2.86
CA HIS A 198 -7.28 17.35 -2.71
C HIS A 198 -7.95 16.47 -1.65
N THR A 199 -7.61 15.20 -1.66
CA THR A 199 -8.12 14.19 -0.73
C THR A 199 -6.96 13.32 -0.27
N CYS A 200 -6.97 12.93 1.00
CA CYS A 200 -5.99 11.99 1.54
C CYS A 200 -6.67 10.91 2.37
N ALA A 201 -6.05 9.72 2.38
CA ALA A 201 -6.37 8.65 3.30
C ALA A 201 -5.17 8.37 4.21
N LEU A 202 -5.45 8.17 5.50
CA LEU A 202 -4.53 7.60 6.48
C LEU A 202 -4.79 6.11 6.58
N PHE A 203 -3.73 5.31 6.50
CA PHE A 203 -3.79 3.87 6.57
C PHE A 203 -3.49 3.35 7.97
N GLU A 204 -3.88 2.10 8.24
CA GLU A 204 -3.69 1.43 9.55
C GLU A 204 -2.22 1.32 9.96
N ASP A 205 -1.30 1.33 8.99
CA ASP A 205 0.15 1.32 9.23
C ASP A 205 0.75 2.71 9.50
N GLY A 206 -0.09 3.75 9.58
CA GLY A 206 0.31 5.13 9.83
C GLY A 206 0.92 5.84 8.62
N SER A 207 0.83 5.25 7.42
CA SER A 207 1.17 5.93 6.17
C SER A 207 -0.01 6.71 5.60
N ALA A 208 0.27 7.70 4.76
CA ALA A 208 -0.75 8.49 4.09
C ALA A 208 -0.57 8.42 2.57
N ARG A 209 -1.69 8.46 1.85
CA ARG A 209 -1.74 8.65 0.39
C ARG A 209 -2.68 9.80 0.07
N CYS A 210 -2.30 10.62 -0.90
CA CYS A 210 -3.08 11.79 -1.29
C CYS A 210 -3.23 11.85 -2.81
N PHE A 211 -4.36 12.37 -3.27
CA PHE A 211 -4.69 12.61 -4.67
C PHE A 211 -5.38 13.97 -4.83
N GLY A 212 -5.43 14.51 -6.05
CA GLY A 212 -5.79 15.90 -6.31
C GLY A 212 -4.57 16.81 -6.48
N ALA A 213 -4.71 18.11 -6.22
CA ALA A 213 -3.68 19.13 -6.44
C ALA A 213 -2.47 19.08 -5.47
N SER A 214 -2.19 17.94 -4.84
CA SER A 214 -1.10 17.73 -3.87
C SER A 214 0.29 17.53 -4.49
N GLY A 215 0.52 17.96 -5.74
CA GLY A 215 1.82 17.86 -6.41
C GLY A 215 2.06 16.57 -7.21
N VAL A 216 1.04 15.73 -7.36
CA VAL A 216 1.07 14.64 -8.35
C VAL A 216 0.68 15.21 -9.72
N ARG A 217 1.26 14.72 -10.82
CA ARG A 217 0.87 15.16 -12.17
C ARG A 217 -0.63 14.95 -12.33
N ARG A 218 -1.36 15.97 -12.82
CA ARG A 218 -2.79 15.84 -13.15
C ARG A 218 -2.98 14.59 -14.02
N GLY A 219 -3.85 13.67 -13.59
CA GLY A 219 -4.12 12.42 -14.32
C GLY A 219 -3.11 11.28 -14.10
N SER A 220 -2.26 11.32 -13.08
CA SER A 220 -1.48 10.13 -12.68
C SER A 220 -2.42 9.04 -12.13
N LEU A 221 -2.29 7.83 -12.64
CA LEU A 221 -2.94 6.65 -12.09
C LEU A 221 -2.34 6.33 -10.70
N GLY A 222 -3.20 6.16 -9.70
CA GLY A 222 -2.83 5.79 -8.32
C GLY A 222 -2.64 6.98 -7.38
N ALA A 223 -3.01 6.80 -6.11
CA ALA A 223 -2.76 7.77 -5.05
C ALA A 223 -1.39 7.45 -4.44
N PRO A 224 -0.31 8.20 -4.74
CA PRO A 224 1.03 7.83 -4.29
C PRO A 224 1.17 7.99 -2.78
N PRO A 225 2.07 7.21 -2.15
CA PRO A 225 2.43 7.41 -0.74
C PRO A 225 3.08 8.79 -0.56
N VAL A 226 2.68 9.47 0.51
CA VAL A 226 3.27 10.74 0.92
C VAL A 226 4.61 10.46 1.59
N ALA A 227 5.71 10.71 0.86
CA ALA A 227 7.06 10.43 1.34
C ALA A 227 7.35 11.12 2.69
N GLY A 228 7.88 10.37 3.66
CA GLY A 228 8.23 10.89 4.99
C GLY A 228 7.10 10.91 6.02
N VAL A 229 5.84 10.68 5.62
CA VAL A 229 4.71 10.50 6.54
C VAL A 229 4.64 9.04 6.98
N VAL A 230 5.14 8.77 8.17
CA VAL A 230 5.15 7.45 8.82
C VAL A 230 4.67 7.60 10.27
N GLY A 231 3.89 6.63 10.75
CA GLY A 231 3.39 6.62 12.13
C GLY A 231 2.42 7.74 12.44
N ALA A 232 1.74 8.30 11.42
CA ALA A 232 0.69 9.28 11.63
C ALA A 232 -0.54 8.62 12.26
N VAL A 233 -1.22 9.35 13.14
CA VAL A 233 -2.45 8.88 13.82
C VAL A 233 -3.67 9.69 13.43
N GLU A 234 -3.48 10.84 12.79
CA GLU A 234 -4.52 11.77 12.37
C GLU A 234 -4.02 12.62 11.19
N LEU A 235 -4.90 12.84 10.21
CA LEU A 235 -4.71 13.80 9.12
C LEU A 235 -5.64 15.01 9.28
N ALA A 236 -5.15 16.18 8.89
CA ALA A 236 -5.94 17.39 8.72
C ALA A 236 -5.61 18.05 7.38
N LEU A 237 -6.63 18.36 6.59
CA LEU A 237 -6.47 18.93 5.25
C LEU A 237 -7.07 20.32 5.22
N GLY A 238 -6.31 21.26 4.67
CA GLY A 238 -6.73 22.62 4.40
C GLY A 238 -7.09 22.82 2.93
N GLY A 239 -7.04 24.06 2.46
CA GLY A 239 -7.35 24.39 1.07
C GLY A 239 -6.43 23.67 0.07
N ALA A 240 -5.13 23.87 0.23
CA ALA A 240 -4.08 23.30 -0.63
C ALA A 240 -2.84 22.84 0.17
N HIS A 241 -3.00 22.58 1.47
CA HIS A 241 -1.98 22.04 2.35
C HIS A 241 -2.60 20.95 3.23
N ALA A 242 -1.75 20.10 3.80
CA ALA A 242 -2.16 19.01 4.67
C ALA A 242 -1.17 18.86 5.82
N CYS A 243 -1.64 18.26 6.91
CA CYS A 243 -0.87 17.97 8.09
C CYS A 243 -1.16 16.56 8.60
N ALA A 244 -0.13 15.92 9.14
CA ALA A 244 -0.19 14.61 9.77
C ALA A 244 0.35 14.73 11.20
N ARG A 245 -0.49 14.45 12.19
CA ARG A 245 -0.08 14.40 13.59
C ARG A 245 0.37 12.98 13.95
N ARG A 246 1.45 12.89 14.73
CA ARG A 246 2.01 11.63 15.25
C ARG A 246 1.57 11.38 16.68
N ALA A 247 1.70 10.12 17.12
CA ALA A 247 1.36 9.72 18.48
C ALA A 247 2.21 10.42 19.56
N ASP A 248 3.44 10.81 19.23
CA ASP A 248 4.34 11.57 20.10
C ASP A 248 3.95 13.05 20.29
N GLY A 249 2.88 13.50 19.62
CA GLY A 249 2.38 14.87 19.68
C GLY A 249 3.13 15.86 18.79
N THR A 250 4.04 15.40 17.93
CA THR A 250 4.60 16.20 16.83
C THR A 250 3.69 16.17 15.61
N ALA A 251 3.92 17.05 14.64
CA ALA A 251 3.23 17.02 13.35
C ALA A 251 4.17 17.37 12.19
N LEU A 252 3.88 16.79 11.03
CA LEU A 252 4.41 17.21 9.74
C LEU A 252 3.31 17.92 8.96
N CYS A 253 3.64 19.00 8.26
CA CYS A 253 2.73 19.63 7.30
C CYS A 253 3.42 19.77 5.93
N TRP A 254 2.62 19.83 4.86
CA TRP A 254 3.10 19.93 3.47
C TRP A 254 2.08 20.62 2.57
N GLY A 255 2.49 20.96 1.35
CA GLY A 255 1.68 21.67 0.37
C GLY A 255 1.92 23.17 0.39
N HIS A 256 0.91 23.95 -0.01
CA HIS A 256 1.02 25.40 -0.21
C HIS A 256 1.42 26.13 1.09
N ASN A 257 2.40 27.05 1.02
CA ASN A 257 2.94 27.73 2.21
C ASN A 257 3.03 29.26 2.11
N THR A 258 2.27 29.92 1.23
CA THR A 258 2.41 31.39 1.02
C THR A 258 2.11 32.25 2.24
N PHE A 259 1.41 31.73 3.24
CA PHE A 259 1.10 32.41 4.50
C PHE A 259 1.76 31.75 5.71
N GLY A 260 2.66 30.78 5.49
CA GLY A 260 3.28 30.02 6.57
C GLY A 260 2.38 28.94 7.16
N GLN A 261 1.31 28.52 6.48
CA GLN A 261 0.35 27.52 6.99
C GLN A 261 0.94 26.11 7.22
N VAL A 262 2.14 25.85 6.70
CA VAL A 262 2.92 24.63 7.01
C VAL A 262 3.54 24.70 8.41
N GLY A 263 3.87 25.89 8.91
CA GLY A 263 4.36 26.06 10.27
C GLY A 263 5.85 25.81 10.47
N ASP A 264 6.65 25.83 9.41
CA ASP A 264 8.08 25.50 9.43
C ASP A 264 9.01 26.70 9.61
N GLY A 265 8.47 27.89 9.89
CA GLY A 265 9.27 29.11 9.99
C GLY A 265 9.37 29.90 8.67
N THR A 266 8.74 29.44 7.59
CA THR A 266 8.91 30.01 6.25
C THR A 266 7.58 30.31 5.57
N THR A 267 7.63 31.05 4.45
CA THR A 267 6.46 31.35 3.60
C THR A 267 6.70 31.05 2.11
N GLU A 268 7.73 30.28 1.81
CA GLU A 268 8.18 30.03 0.44
C GLU A 268 7.77 28.64 -0.06
N GLY A 269 7.29 28.62 -1.31
CA GLY A 269 7.04 27.42 -2.11
C GLY A 269 5.98 26.45 -1.56
N PRO A 270 5.63 25.42 -2.35
CA PRO A 270 5.04 24.22 -1.78
C PRO A 270 6.12 23.47 -0.98
N ARG A 271 5.75 22.97 0.19
CA ARG A 271 6.64 22.20 1.07
C ARG A 271 6.38 20.71 0.92
N ALA A 272 7.44 19.91 0.93
CA ALA A 272 7.33 18.49 1.24
C ALA A 272 6.96 18.31 2.73
N PRO A 273 6.57 17.12 3.21
CA PRO A 273 6.31 16.87 4.63
C PRO A 273 7.46 17.37 5.52
N THR A 274 7.18 18.46 6.23
CA THR A 274 8.14 19.23 7.01
C THR A 274 7.65 19.34 8.46
N PRO A 275 8.52 19.16 9.47
CA PRO A 275 8.13 19.32 10.87
C PRO A 275 7.59 20.71 11.19
N VAL A 276 6.50 20.78 11.95
CA VAL A 276 5.98 22.04 12.49
C VAL A 276 6.92 22.54 13.60
N LEU A 277 7.44 23.75 13.44
CA LEU A 277 8.42 24.33 14.33
C LEU A 277 7.85 24.54 15.74
N GLY A 278 8.50 23.94 16.75
CA GLY A 278 8.16 24.14 18.16
C GLY A 278 6.83 23.50 18.61
N LEU A 279 6.19 22.68 17.77
CA LEU A 279 4.99 21.94 18.14
C LEU A 279 5.35 20.63 18.84
N ALA A 280 4.92 20.49 20.09
CA ALA A 280 5.05 19.26 20.86
C ALA A 280 3.79 19.04 21.72
N GLY A 281 3.48 17.77 22.00
CA GLY A 281 2.33 17.40 22.83
C GLY A 281 0.98 17.76 22.21
N ALA A 282 0.89 17.84 20.88
CA ALA A 282 -0.38 18.03 20.18
C ALA A 282 -1.27 16.79 20.36
N THR A 283 -2.53 17.02 20.70
CA THR A 283 -3.57 15.99 20.88
C THR A 283 -4.58 15.99 19.74
N ALA A 284 -4.69 17.09 19.01
CA ALA A 284 -5.50 17.24 17.81
C ALA A 284 -4.88 18.27 16.87
N ILE A 285 -5.17 18.17 15.57
CA ILE A 285 -4.76 19.14 14.56
C ILE A 285 -5.91 19.39 13.58
N ALA A 286 -6.07 20.62 13.13
CA ALA A 286 -7.03 20.98 12.10
C ALA A 286 -6.38 21.95 11.12
N ALA A 287 -6.81 21.92 9.85
CA ALA A 287 -6.38 22.83 8.81
C ALA A 287 -7.60 23.48 8.15
N GLY A 288 -7.56 24.81 7.99
CA GLY A 288 -8.55 25.59 7.23
C GLY A 288 -7.99 25.96 5.86
N THR A 289 -8.59 26.92 5.16
CA THR A 289 -8.19 27.23 3.77
C THR A 289 -6.73 27.66 3.63
N ALA A 290 -6.21 28.45 4.57
CA ALA A 290 -4.83 28.97 4.53
C ALA A 290 -4.17 29.13 5.91
N PHE A 291 -4.64 28.36 6.90
CA PHE A 291 -4.13 28.39 8.26
C PHE A 291 -4.35 27.03 8.95
N THR A 292 -3.64 26.80 10.03
CA THR A 292 -3.63 25.52 10.76
C THR A 292 -3.65 25.80 12.24
N CYS A 293 -4.33 24.95 13.00
CA CYS A 293 -4.34 25.01 14.45
C CYS A 293 -4.13 23.61 15.05
N ALA A 294 -3.61 23.57 16.27
CA ALA A 294 -3.46 22.35 17.06
C ALA A 294 -3.93 22.57 18.50
N ILE A 295 -4.50 21.53 19.10
CA ILE A 295 -4.72 21.47 20.55
C ILE A 295 -3.47 20.84 21.18
N VAL A 296 -2.87 21.52 22.16
CA VAL A 296 -1.75 21.02 22.96
C VAL A 296 -2.17 20.82 24.43
N GLY A 297 -1.22 20.43 25.29
CA GLY A 297 -1.48 20.12 26.71
C GLY A 297 -2.39 21.13 27.44
N GLY A 298 -3.34 20.61 28.22
CA GLY A 298 -4.35 21.41 28.94
C GLY A 298 -5.48 21.97 28.07
N GLY A 299 -5.63 21.48 26.84
CA GLY A 299 -6.67 21.95 25.90
C GLY A 299 -6.38 23.36 25.36
N LYS A 300 -5.12 23.79 25.41
CA LYS A 300 -4.67 25.07 24.86
C LYS A 300 -4.60 24.96 23.33
N VAL A 301 -5.04 25.99 22.63
CA VAL A 301 -4.99 26.04 21.16
C VAL A 301 -3.84 26.93 20.68
N VAL A 302 -3.08 26.44 19.71
CA VAL A 302 -2.07 27.20 18.97
C VAL A 302 -2.41 27.21 17.48
N CYS A 303 -2.28 28.35 16.81
CA CYS A 303 -2.62 28.55 15.40
C CYS A 303 -1.49 29.27 14.65
N TRP A 304 -1.36 28.99 13.35
CA TRP A 304 -0.40 29.61 12.45
C TRP A 304 -0.93 29.68 11.02
N GLY A 305 -0.32 30.51 10.18
CA GLY A 305 -0.74 30.76 8.81
C GLY A 305 -1.33 32.15 8.60
N LYS A 306 -2.32 32.25 7.72
CA LYS A 306 -3.00 33.51 7.36
C LYS A 306 -3.79 34.08 8.54
N ASN A 307 -3.73 35.41 8.76
CA ASN A 307 -4.41 36.09 9.87
C ASN A 307 -5.06 37.44 9.50
N ASP A 308 -5.47 37.63 8.25
CA ASP A 308 -6.05 38.89 7.76
C ASP A 308 -7.44 39.22 8.35
N ARG A 309 -8.11 38.22 8.92
CA ARG A 309 -9.43 38.33 9.58
C ARG A 309 -9.38 37.94 11.07
N GLY A 310 -8.20 37.77 11.66
CA GLY A 310 -8.08 37.35 13.07
C GLY A 310 -8.30 35.86 13.31
N GLN A 311 -8.27 35.03 12.27
CA GLN A 311 -8.50 33.57 12.33
C GLN A 311 -7.44 32.81 13.14
N LEU A 312 -6.34 33.45 13.55
CA LEU A 312 -5.38 32.89 14.52
C LEU A 312 -5.72 33.23 15.99
N GLY A 313 -6.88 33.86 16.26
CA GLY A 313 -7.32 34.23 17.61
C GLY A 313 -6.66 35.49 18.18
N GLY A 314 -5.96 36.25 17.32
CA GLY A 314 -5.28 37.50 17.63
C GLY A 314 -5.88 38.71 16.93
N ARG A 315 -5.18 39.86 17.00
CA ARG A 315 -5.56 41.02 16.17
C ARG A 315 -5.36 40.68 14.69
N PRO A 316 -6.27 41.06 13.79
CA PRO A 316 -6.06 40.91 12.35
C PRO A 316 -4.74 41.58 11.92
N GLN A 317 -3.96 40.90 11.09
CA GLN A 317 -2.76 41.46 10.49
C GLN A 317 -3.11 42.02 9.11
N ALA A 318 -2.75 43.27 8.83
CA ALA A 318 -2.99 43.86 7.51
C ALA A 318 -2.28 43.02 6.43
N SER A 319 -3.01 42.62 5.39
CA SER A 319 -2.43 42.05 4.19
C SER A 319 -1.53 43.09 3.53
N ALA A 320 -0.21 42.92 3.60
CA ALA A 320 0.72 43.80 2.90
C ALA A 320 0.44 43.71 1.39
N GLY A 321 -0.12 44.78 0.82
CA GLY A 321 -0.01 45.00 -0.62
C GLY A 321 1.46 45.04 -0.98
N LYS A 322 1.82 44.47 -2.14
CA LYS A 322 3.18 44.49 -2.69
C LYS A 322 3.82 45.88 -2.48
N PRO A 323 4.87 46.02 -1.65
CA PRO A 323 5.51 47.31 -1.47
C PRO A 323 6.15 47.73 -2.81
N PRO A 324 6.15 49.03 -3.15
CA PRO A 324 7.01 49.53 -4.22
C PRO A 324 8.45 49.13 -3.91
N ALA A 325 9.15 48.65 -4.94
CA ALA A 325 10.46 48.02 -4.83
C ALA A 325 11.55 49.04 -4.45
N SER A 326 11.62 49.49 -3.19
CA SER A 326 12.74 50.31 -2.73
C SER A 326 12.92 50.45 -1.22
N GLU A 327 12.25 49.68 -0.36
CA GLU A 327 12.55 49.72 1.08
C GLU A 327 12.61 48.33 1.71
N VAL A 328 13.60 48.20 2.60
CA VAL A 328 13.98 47.11 3.51
C VAL A 328 12.87 46.08 3.79
N PRO A 329 13.15 44.76 3.77
CA PRO A 329 12.13 43.74 4.01
C PRO A 329 11.52 43.92 5.40
N SER A 330 10.28 44.41 5.43
CA SER A 330 9.45 44.42 6.63
C SER A 330 8.93 43.00 6.88
N PRO A 331 8.84 42.53 8.14
CA PRO A 331 8.44 41.16 8.44
C PRO A 331 7.00 40.86 7.98
N LEU A 332 6.85 39.69 7.34
CA LEU A 332 5.67 39.20 6.61
C LEU A 332 4.43 38.92 7.49
N PRO A 333 3.21 38.88 6.89
CA PRO A 333 1.91 38.81 7.56
C PRO A 333 1.46 37.38 7.91
N ALA A 334 2.22 36.74 8.80
CA ALA A 334 1.84 35.53 9.53
C ALA A 334 2.06 35.77 11.04
N SER A 335 1.73 34.82 11.93
CA SER A 335 2.45 34.71 13.21
C SER A 335 3.94 34.96 12.94
N PRO A 336 4.71 35.73 13.75
CA PRO A 336 6.08 36.10 13.38
C PRO A 336 6.88 34.90 12.82
N GLY A 337 7.11 34.88 11.49
CA GLY A 337 7.76 33.77 10.79
C GLY A 337 6.93 32.49 10.53
N GLY A 338 5.60 32.48 10.60
CA GLY A 338 4.78 31.29 10.37
C GLY A 338 4.75 30.29 11.52
N ALA A 339 5.30 30.61 12.70
CA ALA A 339 5.32 29.69 13.85
C ALA A 339 3.97 29.60 14.60
N PRO A 340 3.65 28.46 15.24
CA PRO A 340 2.47 28.31 16.09
C PRO A 340 2.36 29.40 17.17
N SER A 341 1.20 30.06 17.27
CA SER A 341 0.91 31.12 18.25
C SER A 341 -0.35 30.82 19.05
N PRO A 342 -0.37 31.08 20.37
CA PRO A 342 -1.50 30.72 21.22
C PRO A 342 -2.75 31.58 20.99
N VAL A 343 -3.92 30.95 20.96
CA VAL A 343 -5.22 31.63 21.00
C VAL A 343 -5.50 32.06 22.44
N ALA A 344 -5.49 33.36 22.70
CA ALA A 344 -5.60 33.89 24.06
C ALA A 344 -7.02 33.68 24.62
N GLY A 345 -7.12 33.17 25.85
CA GLY A 345 -8.38 33.00 26.57
C GLY A 345 -9.14 31.71 26.26
N LEU A 346 -8.60 30.84 25.40
CA LEU A 346 -9.18 29.53 25.10
C LEU A 346 -8.40 28.40 25.80
N PHE A 347 -9.08 27.65 26.66
CA PHE A 347 -8.53 26.53 27.43
C PHE A 347 -9.53 25.38 27.46
N GLY A 348 -9.04 24.15 27.69
CA GLY A 348 -9.89 22.97 27.80
C GLY A 348 -10.56 22.54 26.49
N ALA A 349 -10.13 23.05 25.32
CA ALA A 349 -10.66 22.60 24.04
C ALA A 349 -10.40 21.09 23.85
N THR A 350 -11.43 20.38 23.40
CA THR A 350 -11.40 18.93 23.13
C THR A 350 -11.40 18.62 21.64
N LYS A 351 -11.96 19.51 20.82
CA LYS A 351 -11.89 19.47 19.35
C LYS A 351 -11.70 20.89 18.80
N ILE A 352 -11.08 20.98 17.63
CA ILE A 352 -10.95 22.21 16.84
C ILE A 352 -11.39 21.93 15.41
N THR A 353 -12.03 22.91 14.79
CA THR A 353 -12.47 22.87 13.40
C THR A 353 -12.19 24.23 12.77
N LEU A 354 -11.79 24.22 11.51
CA LEU A 354 -11.39 25.40 10.77
C LEU A 354 -12.18 25.47 9.48
N GLY A 355 -12.70 26.65 9.18
CA GLY A 355 -13.37 26.97 7.92
C GLY A 355 -12.49 27.79 6.99
N GLY A 356 -13.12 28.59 6.14
CA GLY A 356 -12.41 29.44 5.17
C GLY A 356 -11.54 30.51 5.83
N ARG A 357 -12.14 31.32 6.70
CA ARG A 357 -11.50 32.44 7.41
C ARG A 357 -11.91 32.56 8.88
N HIS A 358 -12.47 31.50 9.45
CA HIS A 358 -12.90 31.44 10.84
C HIS A 358 -12.64 30.04 11.40
N ALA A 359 -12.70 29.94 12.72
CA ALA A 359 -12.34 28.75 13.46
C ALA A 359 -13.27 28.59 14.67
N CYS A 360 -13.50 27.35 15.08
CA CYS A 360 -14.27 27.04 16.27
C CYS A 360 -13.60 25.93 17.08
N ALA A 361 -13.79 25.98 18.39
CA ALA A 361 -13.37 24.96 19.32
C ALA A 361 -14.56 24.45 20.13
N LEU A 362 -14.59 23.13 20.35
CA LEU A 362 -15.55 22.46 21.21
C LEU A 362 -14.90 22.20 22.57
N GLY A 363 -15.47 22.76 23.63
CA GLY A 363 -15.07 22.55 25.01
C GLY A 363 -15.88 21.44 25.70
N PRO A 364 -15.58 21.16 26.99
CA PRO A 364 -16.36 20.23 27.80
C PRO A 364 -17.81 20.71 27.94
N GLY A 365 -18.75 19.77 28.05
CA GLY A 365 -20.18 20.10 28.14
C GLY A 365 -20.81 20.64 26.85
N GLY A 366 -20.12 20.50 25.71
CA GLY A 366 -20.63 20.89 24.40
C GLY A 366 -20.63 22.39 24.11
N GLN A 367 -19.80 23.14 24.85
CA GLN A 367 -19.64 24.59 24.67
C GLN A 367 -18.85 24.88 23.39
N VAL A 368 -19.30 25.83 22.58
CA VAL A 368 -18.66 26.19 21.31
C VAL A 368 -18.15 27.62 21.35
N ALA A 369 -16.86 27.80 21.07
CA ALA A 369 -16.24 29.11 20.95
C ALA A 369 -15.62 29.29 19.56
N CYS A 370 -16.00 30.36 18.86
CA CYS A 370 -15.56 30.66 17.50
C CYS A 370 -14.82 32.01 17.42
N TRP A 371 -13.91 32.16 16.45
CA TRP A 371 -13.14 33.37 16.20
C TRP A 371 -12.76 33.51 14.72
N GLY A 372 -12.36 34.72 14.30
CA GLY A 372 -11.99 35.03 12.92
C GLY A 372 -13.00 35.94 12.22
N ASP A 373 -13.24 35.69 10.94
CA ASP A 373 -14.19 36.44 10.11
C ASP A 373 -15.62 36.35 10.68
N ASP A 374 -16.40 37.43 10.57
CA ASP A 374 -17.78 37.55 11.08
C ASP A 374 -18.62 38.45 10.15
N GLU A 375 -18.30 38.48 8.86
CA GLU A 375 -19.00 39.34 7.89
C GLU A 375 -20.39 38.79 7.54
N SER A 376 -20.57 37.47 7.64
CA SER A 376 -21.78 36.72 7.32
C SER A 376 -22.52 36.22 8.58
N GLY A 377 -22.02 36.55 9.78
CA GLY A 377 -22.54 36.03 11.05
C GLY A 377 -22.06 34.60 11.37
N GLU A 378 -21.00 34.14 10.71
CA GLU A 378 -20.41 32.81 10.81
C GLU A 378 -19.82 32.47 12.19
N LEU A 379 -19.72 33.45 13.11
CA LEU A 379 -19.36 33.20 14.51
C LEU A 379 -20.57 32.86 15.41
N GLY A 380 -21.81 32.89 14.89
CA GLY A 380 -23.00 32.42 15.61
C GLY A 380 -23.36 33.26 16.85
N ASN A 381 -23.09 34.57 16.79
CA ASN A 381 -23.18 35.50 17.91
C ASN A 381 -24.47 36.36 17.91
N PHE A 382 -25.44 36.01 17.04
CA PHE A 382 -26.67 36.75 16.73
C PHE A 382 -26.43 38.16 16.20
N ARG A 383 -25.24 38.44 15.66
CA ARG A 383 -24.97 39.70 14.98
C ARG A 383 -25.41 39.60 13.54
N ALA A 384 -26.35 40.46 13.15
CA ALA A 384 -26.85 40.48 11.77
C ALA A 384 -25.69 40.63 10.75
N PRO A 385 -25.73 39.90 9.63
CA PRO A 385 -24.83 40.11 8.51
C PRO A 385 -24.83 41.58 8.08
N ALA A 386 -23.70 42.11 7.64
CA ALA A 386 -23.67 43.49 7.18
C ALA A 386 -24.66 43.65 6.00
N PRO A 387 -25.58 44.64 6.03
CA PRO A 387 -26.44 44.88 4.87
C PRO A 387 -25.57 45.21 3.66
N SER A 388 -25.95 44.68 2.50
CA SER A 388 -25.28 44.80 1.19
C SER A 388 -25.14 46.24 0.66
N ALA A 389 -25.57 47.25 1.43
CA ALA A 389 -25.52 48.65 1.05
C ALA A 389 -24.39 49.40 1.80
N LYS A 390 -23.26 49.54 1.08
CA LYS A 390 -22.03 50.30 1.36
C LYS A 390 -20.93 49.56 2.14
N PRO A 391 -19.76 49.30 1.52
CA PRO A 391 -18.59 48.85 2.24
C PRO A 391 -18.18 49.93 3.25
N ARG A 392 -18.08 49.57 4.53
CA ARG A 392 -17.42 50.45 5.51
C ARG A 392 -15.93 50.53 5.13
N PRO A 393 -15.30 51.72 5.17
CA PRO A 393 -13.86 51.81 5.04
C PRO A 393 -13.22 51.20 6.30
N GLY A 394 -12.51 50.09 6.11
CA GLY A 394 -11.68 49.46 7.14
C GLY A 394 -12.22 48.10 7.64
N PRO A 395 -11.33 47.12 7.90
CA PRO A 395 -11.72 45.85 8.48
C PRO A 395 -12.37 46.10 9.85
N ARG A 396 -13.57 45.54 10.06
CA ARG A 396 -14.16 45.52 11.41
C ARG A 396 -13.23 44.71 12.30
N PRO A 397 -12.89 45.18 13.52
CA PRO A 397 -12.11 44.37 14.43
C PRO A 397 -12.89 43.10 14.75
N SER A 398 -12.38 41.97 14.29
CA SER A 398 -12.88 40.64 14.59
C SER A 398 -12.91 40.44 16.11
N PRO A 399 -14.00 39.91 16.69
CA PRO A 399 -14.01 39.58 18.10
C PRO A 399 -12.97 38.49 18.39
N ARG A 400 -12.22 38.66 19.50
CA ARG A 400 -11.08 37.80 19.87
C ARG A 400 -11.46 36.34 20.14
N LEU A 401 -12.68 36.10 20.58
CA LEU A 401 -13.28 34.79 20.86
C LEU A 401 -14.77 35.04 21.16
N VAL A 402 -15.67 34.24 20.58
CA VAL A 402 -17.11 34.39 20.78
C VAL A 402 -17.75 33.04 21.09
N SER A 403 -18.56 32.99 22.13
CA SER A 403 -19.41 31.81 22.38
C SER A 403 -20.58 31.80 21.41
N VAL A 404 -20.79 30.67 20.72
CA VAL A 404 -21.98 30.50 19.87
C VAL A 404 -23.20 30.42 20.78
N LYS A 405 -24.18 31.30 20.54
CA LYS A 405 -25.36 31.38 21.40
C LYS A 405 -26.40 30.34 20.99
N GLY A 406 -27.04 29.72 21.98
CA GLY A 406 -28.12 28.75 21.75
C GLY A 406 -27.65 27.33 21.40
N ILE A 407 -26.36 27.04 21.53
CA ILE A 407 -25.82 25.68 21.49
C ILE A 407 -25.49 25.23 22.91
N GLU A 408 -26.18 24.18 23.35
CA GLU A 408 -25.83 23.39 24.53
C GLU A 408 -25.74 21.91 24.09
N GLY A 409 -24.75 21.16 24.58
CA GLY A 409 -24.63 19.74 24.25
C GLY A 409 -24.23 19.44 22.80
N ALA A 410 -23.44 20.28 22.14
CA ALA A 410 -22.84 19.91 20.86
C ALA A 410 -21.82 18.78 21.03
N ILE A 411 -21.88 17.78 20.14
CA ILE A 411 -20.94 16.64 20.11
C ILE A 411 -19.95 16.73 18.94
N ALA A 412 -20.29 17.51 17.92
CA ALA A 412 -19.41 17.83 16.80
C ALA A 412 -19.75 19.20 16.20
N ILE A 413 -18.75 19.82 15.59
CA ILE A 413 -18.85 21.06 14.82
C ILE A 413 -18.20 20.82 13.47
N ALA A 414 -18.79 21.36 12.40
CA ALA A 414 -18.20 21.40 11.07
C ALA A 414 -18.32 22.83 10.55
N LEU A 415 -17.32 23.29 9.80
CA LEU A 415 -17.27 24.65 9.25
C LEU A 415 -17.04 24.58 7.74
N GLY A 416 -17.74 25.44 6.99
CA GLY A 416 -17.47 25.72 5.59
C GLY A 416 -16.71 27.05 5.42
N ASP A 417 -16.84 27.70 4.25
CA ASP A 417 -16.08 28.93 4.00
C ASP A 417 -16.56 30.11 4.87
N ALA A 418 -17.89 30.28 4.95
CA ALA A 418 -18.54 31.38 5.66
C ALA A 418 -19.81 30.93 6.43
N PHE A 419 -19.87 29.66 6.83
CA PHE A 419 -20.97 29.10 7.61
C PHE A 419 -20.48 27.96 8.50
N GLY A 420 -21.26 27.62 9.52
CA GLY A 420 -20.95 26.53 10.45
C GLY A 420 -22.20 25.73 10.80
N CYS A 421 -21.98 24.48 11.19
CA CYS A 421 -23.03 23.61 11.69
C CYS A 421 -22.56 22.87 12.94
N ALA A 422 -23.50 22.62 13.84
CA ALA A 422 -23.31 21.84 15.05
C ALA A 422 -24.22 20.62 15.05
N LEU A 423 -23.64 19.49 15.40
CA LEU A 423 -24.37 18.26 15.69
C LEU A 423 -24.60 18.20 17.20
N LEU A 424 -25.86 18.12 17.60
CA LEU A 424 -26.28 18.05 19.00
C LEU A 424 -26.52 16.60 19.44
N GLU A 425 -26.53 16.37 20.74
CA GLU A 425 -27.05 15.12 21.32
C GLU A 425 -28.46 14.81 20.77
N GLY A 426 -28.71 13.54 20.45
CA GLY A 426 -29.95 13.10 19.78
C GLY A 426 -29.92 13.24 18.25
N GLY A 427 -28.84 13.76 17.67
CA GLY A 427 -28.60 13.75 16.22
C GLY A 427 -29.31 14.85 15.45
N SER A 428 -29.71 15.93 16.12
CA SER A 428 -30.19 17.16 15.48
C SER A 428 -29.01 18.00 14.99
N THR A 429 -29.10 18.50 13.76
CA THR A 429 -28.10 19.42 13.18
C THR A 429 -28.65 20.84 13.11
N ARG A 430 -27.86 21.80 13.60
CA ARG A 430 -28.16 23.24 13.51
C ARG A 430 -27.06 24.00 12.80
N CYS A 431 -27.41 24.86 11.86
CA CYS A 431 -26.46 25.64 11.05
C CYS A 431 -26.68 27.15 11.20
N TRP A 432 -25.64 27.93 10.89
CA TRP A 432 -25.63 29.39 10.91
C TRP A 432 -24.58 29.94 9.92
N GLY A 433 -24.68 31.21 9.57
CA GLY A 433 -23.79 31.94 8.65
C GLY A 433 -24.41 32.19 7.28
N ASP A 434 -23.58 32.15 6.24
CA ASP A 434 -24.00 32.34 4.84
C ASP A 434 -24.95 31.24 4.36
N ASN A 435 -25.88 31.60 3.47
CA ASN A 435 -26.88 30.69 2.91
C ASN A 435 -27.18 30.96 1.42
N GLY A 436 -26.32 31.71 0.71
CA GLY A 436 -26.58 32.08 -0.69
C GLY A 436 -26.83 30.90 -1.63
N ALA A 437 -26.28 29.72 -1.31
CA ALA A 437 -26.45 28.47 -2.06
C ALA A 437 -27.42 27.47 -1.40
N GLY A 438 -28.08 27.85 -0.29
CA GLY A 438 -28.91 26.94 0.50
C GLY A 438 -28.10 26.03 1.45
N GLN A 439 -26.85 26.37 1.74
CA GLN A 439 -25.93 25.55 2.54
C GLN A 439 -26.30 25.43 4.02
N LEU A 440 -27.30 26.18 4.50
CA LEU A 440 -27.87 25.96 5.83
C LEU A 440 -28.93 24.85 5.86
N GLY A 441 -29.43 24.40 4.71
CA GLY A 441 -30.37 23.27 4.62
C GLY A 441 -31.75 23.55 5.24
N ASP A 442 -32.10 24.83 5.40
CA ASP A 442 -33.34 25.28 6.07
C ASP A 442 -34.50 25.54 5.09
N GLY A 443 -34.34 25.15 3.83
CA GLY A 443 -35.31 25.39 2.75
C GLY A 443 -35.23 26.79 2.14
N THR A 444 -34.33 27.65 2.61
CA THR A 444 -34.20 29.05 2.16
C THR A 444 -32.84 29.31 1.50
N THR A 445 -32.59 30.57 1.11
CA THR A 445 -31.28 31.06 0.64
C THR A 445 -30.86 32.33 1.38
N GLU A 446 -31.42 32.54 2.57
CA GLU A 446 -31.17 33.73 3.37
C GLU A 446 -30.16 33.42 4.47
N ALA A 447 -29.12 34.24 4.59
CA ALA A 447 -28.13 34.09 5.64
C ALA A 447 -28.76 34.21 7.04
N ARG A 448 -28.20 33.49 8.02
CA ARG A 448 -28.72 33.39 9.38
C ARG A 448 -27.61 33.53 10.39
N ALA A 449 -27.60 34.62 11.17
CA ALA A 449 -26.71 34.70 12.34
C ALA A 449 -27.21 33.89 13.54
N GLU A 450 -28.47 33.45 13.48
CA GLU A 450 -29.13 32.58 14.46
C GLU A 450 -29.10 31.13 13.97
N LEU A 451 -29.18 30.19 14.91
CA LEU A 451 -29.18 28.76 14.61
C LEU A 451 -30.50 28.36 13.94
N VAL A 452 -30.39 27.80 12.74
CA VAL A 452 -31.51 27.16 12.05
C VAL A 452 -31.35 25.64 12.03
N VAL A 453 -32.47 24.93 12.10
CA VAL A 453 -32.48 23.47 12.02
C VAL A 453 -32.37 23.05 10.55
N VAL A 454 -31.49 22.10 10.27
CA VAL A 454 -31.42 21.47 8.94
C VAL A 454 -32.65 20.59 8.75
N GLN A 455 -33.45 20.87 7.72
CA GLN A 455 -34.74 20.19 7.51
C GLN A 455 -34.55 18.68 7.27
N GLY A 456 -35.32 17.84 7.96
CA GLY A 456 -35.32 16.39 7.72
C GLY A 456 -34.10 15.62 8.25
N VAL A 457 -33.04 16.29 8.72
CA VAL A 457 -31.88 15.62 9.34
C VAL A 457 -32.16 15.35 10.81
N THR A 458 -32.42 14.08 11.12
CA THR A 458 -32.63 13.57 12.48
C THR A 458 -31.78 12.32 12.69
N GLY A 459 -31.30 12.08 13.91
CA GLY A 459 -30.48 10.90 14.21
C GLY A 459 -29.12 10.89 13.48
N ALA A 460 -28.60 12.05 13.09
CA ALA A 460 -27.27 12.14 12.49
C ALA A 460 -26.18 11.74 13.51
N THR A 461 -25.18 11.00 13.05
CA THR A 461 -24.02 10.55 13.82
C THR A 461 -22.75 11.31 13.43
N ALA A 462 -22.72 11.91 12.24
CA ALA A 462 -21.66 12.81 11.79
C ALA A 462 -22.18 13.86 10.82
N ILE A 463 -21.46 14.97 10.72
CA ILE A 463 -21.67 16.04 9.75
C ILE A 463 -20.32 16.43 9.13
N ALA A 464 -20.31 16.79 7.85
CA ALA A 464 -19.16 17.46 7.24
C ALA A 464 -19.64 18.55 6.27
N LEU A 465 -18.88 19.64 6.20
CA LEU A 465 -19.17 20.79 5.35
C LEU A 465 -18.03 20.98 4.36
N GLY A 466 -18.38 21.27 3.12
CA GLY A 466 -17.46 21.82 2.13
C GLY A 466 -17.50 23.34 2.13
N ALA A 467 -17.07 23.98 1.03
CA ALA A 467 -17.07 25.44 0.96
C ALA A 467 -18.48 26.03 1.07
N GLU A 468 -19.44 25.44 0.33
CA GLU A 468 -20.81 25.94 0.17
C GLU A 468 -21.85 24.79 0.15
N HIS A 469 -21.52 23.63 0.70
CA HIS A 469 -22.41 22.47 0.83
C HIS A 469 -22.20 21.74 2.15
N GLY A 470 -23.21 21.00 2.60
CA GLY A 470 -23.15 20.20 3.80
C GLY A 470 -23.68 18.80 3.57
N CYS A 471 -23.18 17.84 4.34
CA CYS A 471 -23.65 16.46 4.35
C CYS A 471 -23.77 15.95 5.79
N ALA A 472 -24.76 15.09 6.02
CA ALA A 472 -24.98 14.39 7.27
C ALA A 472 -24.96 12.88 7.04
N LEU A 473 -24.39 12.16 8.01
CA LEU A 473 -24.43 10.70 8.09
C LEU A 473 -25.47 10.31 9.15
N GLY A 474 -26.52 9.61 8.74
CA GLY A 474 -27.55 9.09 9.63
C GLY A 474 -27.14 7.79 10.32
N ALA A 475 -27.85 7.46 11.40
CA ALA A 475 -27.79 6.12 11.99
C ALA A 475 -28.19 5.07 10.94
N GLY A 476 -27.37 4.03 10.75
CA GLY A 476 -27.55 3.01 9.69
C GLY A 476 -26.81 3.29 8.38
N GLY A 477 -26.02 4.37 8.31
CA GLY A 477 -25.10 4.61 7.19
C GLY A 477 -25.70 5.34 6.00
N ALA A 478 -26.91 5.90 6.12
CA ALA A 478 -27.52 6.76 5.11
C ALA A 478 -26.83 8.13 5.06
N VAL A 479 -26.64 8.69 3.87
CA VAL A 479 -26.01 10.01 3.68
C VAL A 479 -27.00 10.93 2.98
N SER A 480 -27.17 12.13 3.51
CA SER A 480 -27.96 13.19 2.87
C SER A 480 -27.12 14.47 2.79
N CYS A 481 -27.19 15.16 1.66
CA CYS A 481 -26.40 16.37 1.37
C CYS A 481 -27.28 17.55 0.93
N TRP A 482 -26.83 18.78 1.12
CA TRP A 482 -27.54 20.02 0.73
C TRP A 482 -26.55 21.15 0.38
N GLY A 483 -27.07 22.23 -0.20
CA GLY A 483 -26.32 23.42 -0.61
C GLY A 483 -25.99 23.44 -2.10
N LYS A 484 -24.84 24.01 -2.43
CA LYS A 484 -24.34 24.14 -3.81
C LYS A 484 -24.13 22.76 -4.44
N ASN A 485 -24.38 22.63 -5.75
CA ASN A 485 -24.22 21.37 -6.50
C ASN A 485 -23.72 21.54 -7.94
N ASP A 486 -23.14 22.67 -8.29
CA ASP A 486 -22.70 22.98 -9.66
C ASP A 486 -21.63 22.02 -10.22
N ARG A 487 -20.97 21.25 -9.35
CA ARG A 487 -19.98 20.22 -9.67
C ARG A 487 -20.44 18.81 -9.32
N GLY A 488 -21.70 18.65 -8.89
CA GLY A 488 -22.23 17.38 -8.42
C GLY A 488 -21.81 17.02 -6.99
N GLN A 489 -21.36 17.97 -6.17
CA GLN A 489 -20.88 17.74 -4.80
C GLN A 489 -21.90 17.14 -3.82
N LEU A 490 -23.20 17.15 -4.19
CA LEU A 490 -24.25 16.50 -3.40
C LEU A 490 -24.41 15.01 -3.71
N GLY A 491 -23.91 14.52 -4.86
CA GLY A 491 -23.91 13.09 -5.17
C GLY A 491 -25.27 12.50 -5.53
N ASP A 492 -26.29 13.33 -5.75
CA ASP A 492 -27.68 12.92 -6.04
C ASP A 492 -27.92 12.57 -7.52
N GLY A 493 -26.86 12.47 -8.32
CA GLY A 493 -26.92 12.25 -9.77
C GLY A 493 -27.23 13.51 -10.58
N THR A 494 -27.32 14.67 -9.93
CA THR A 494 -27.61 15.95 -10.59
C THR A 494 -26.51 16.98 -10.34
N THR A 495 -26.65 18.15 -10.99
CA THR A 495 -25.84 19.34 -10.72
C THR A 495 -26.67 20.52 -10.19
N GLU A 496 -27.85 20.23 -9.66
CA GLU A 496 -28.80 21.23 -9.17
C GLU A 496 -28.66 21.44 -7.67
N ALA A 497 -28.54 22.70 -7.24
CA ALA A 497 -28.41 23.05 -5.82
C ALA A 497 -29.67 22.65 -5.03
N ARG A 498 -29.49 22.29 -3.76
CA ARG A 498 -30.58 21.82 -2.89
C ARG A 498 -30.64 22.66 -1.63
N LYS A 499 -31.75 23.37 -1.41
CA LYS A 499 -31.96 24.20 -0.20
C LYS A 499 -32.34 23.39 1.03
N ALA A 500 -32.66 22.11 0.84
CA ALA A 500 -32.94 21.13 1.88
C ALA A 500 -32.17 19.83 1.55
N PRO A 501 -31.87 18.99 2.55
CA PRO A 501 -31.18 17.72 2.34
C PRO A 501 -31.84 16.82 1.30
N VAL A 502 -31.00 16.22 0.45
CA VAL A 502 -31.35 15.17 -0.50
C VAL A 502 -30.50 13.94 -0.19
N ASP A 503 -31.09 12.75 -0.34
CA ASP A 503 -30.37 11.49 -0.13
C ASP A 503 -29.36 11.22 -1.25
N VAL A 504 -28.24 10.63 -0.87
CA VAL A 504 -27.18 10.21 -1.80
C VAL A 504 -27.41 8.73 -2.17
N PRO A 505 -27.86 8.42 -3.40
CA PRO A 505 -28.16 7.06 -3.80
C PRO A 505 -26.90 6.21 -3.97
N GLY A 506 -27.06 4.89 -3.89
CA GLY A 506 -25.99 3.93 -4.20
C GLY A 506 -24.91 3.79 -3.11
N LEU A 507 -25.18 4.27 -1.90
CA LEU A 507 -24.35 4.08 -0.71
C LEU A 507 -25.03 3.12 0.27
N ALA A 508 -24.23 2.25 0.89
CA ALA A 508 -24.66 1.36 1.97
C ALA A 508 -23.51 1.20 2.97
N GLY A 509 -23.83 1.18 4.26
CA GLY A 509 -22.84 0.97 5.33
C GLY A 509 -21.77 2.05 5.38
N VAL A 510 -22.12 3.34 5.22
CA VAL A 510 -21.14 4.43 5.40
C VAL A 510 -20.80 4.57 6.89
N ARG A 511 -19.50 4.58 7.21
CA ARG A 511 -18.99 4.75 8.59
C ARG A 511 -18.31 6.08 8.84
N ALA A 512 -17.84 6.76 7.79
CA ALA A 512 -17.19 8.06 7.89
C ALA A 512 -17.46 8.89 6.63
N LEU A 513 -17.50 10.21 6.83
CA LEU A 513 -17.82 11.21 5.81
C LEU A 513 -16.84 12.38 5.93
N SER A 514 -16.40 12.93 4.81
CA SER A 514 -15.56 14.13 4.75
C SER A 514 -15.91 14.94 3.52
N ALA A 515 -16.05 16.25 3.66
CA ALA A 515 -16.36 17.17 2.57
C ALA A 515 -15.17 18.11 2.36
N GLY A 516 -14.76 18.24 1.11
CA GLY A 516 -13.75 19.18 0.64
C GLY A 516 -14.37 20.43 0.05
N GLY A 517 -13.58 21.23 -0.67
CA GLY A 517 -14.04 22.51 -1.21
C GLY A 517 -15.28 22.37 -2.10
N ALA A 518 -15.23 21.48 -3.08
CA ALA A 518 -16.31 21.23 -4.04
C ALA A 518 -16.57 19.73 -4.27
N HIS A 519 -16.17 18.86 -3.34
CA HIS A 519 -16.31 17.41 -3.45
C HIS A 519 -16.59 16.79 -2.08
N THR A 520 -17.07 15.56 -2.08
CA THR A 520 -17.42 14.81 -0.87
C THR A 520 -16.90 13.39 -0.99
N CYS A 521 -16.40 12.84 0.11
CA CYS A 521 -15.90 11.49 0.19
C CYS A 521 -16.51 10.76 1.40
N VAL A 522 -16.68 9.45 1.24
CA VAL A 522 -17.15 8.54 2.28
C VAL A 522 -16.26 7.31 2.36
N MET A 523 -16.25 6.71 3.54
CA MET A 523 -15.66 5.40 3.77
C MET A 523 -16.73 4.44 4.28
N LEU A 524 -16.80 3.28 3.65
CA LEU A 524 -17.77 2.22 3.93
C LEU A 524 -17.26 1.30 5.06
N GLU A 525 -18.16 0.51 5.66
CA GLU A 525 -17.86 -0.49 6.69
C GLU A 525 -16.85 -1.53 6.21
N GLY A 526 -16.93 -1.89 4.93
CA GLY A 526 -15.95 -2.74 4.27
C GLY A 526 -14.59 -2.08 4.04
N GLY A 527 -14.38 -0.83 4.45
CA GLY A 527 -13.15 -0.05 4.30
C GLY A 527 -13.01 0.68 2.96
N ALA A 528 -13.85 0.36 1.98
CA ALA A 528 -13.81 0.96 0.65
C ALA A 528 -14.12 2.46 0.73
N MET A 529 -13.49 3.24 -0.16
CA MET A 529 -13.66 4.70 -0.23
C MET A 529 -14.37 5.09 -1.53
N ARG A 530 -15.32 6.01 -1.43
CA ARG A 530 -15.98 6.62 -2.59
C ARG A 530 -15.96 8.13 -2.48
N CYS A 531 -15.77 8.81 -3.60
CA CYS A 531 -15.78 10.27 -3.69
C CYS A 531 -16.65 10.73 -4.87
N TRP A 532 -17.13 11.96 -4.82
CA TRP A 532 -17.90 12.61 -5.87
C TRP A 532 -17.81 14.14 -5.76
N GLY A 533 -18.24 14.84 -6.80
CA GLY A 533 -18.19 16.29 -6.94
C GLY A 533 -17.11 16.75 -7.92
N GLY A 534 -16.54 17.93 -7.64
CA GLY A 534 -15.47 18.55 -8.40
C GLY A 534 -14.23 17.65 -8.49
N ASN A 535 -13.72 17.47 -9.70
CA ASN A 535 -12.59 16.58 -9.98
C ASN A 535 -11.55 17.22 -10.92
N GLY A 536 -11.57 18.54 -11.09
CA GLY A 536 -10.69 19.24 -12.03
C GLY A 536 -9.18 19.09 -11.73
N ALA A 537 -8.82 18.72 -10.50
CA ALA A 537 -7.46 18.37 -10.10
C ALA A 537 -7.27 16.86 -9.82
N GLY A 538 -8.30 16.03 -9.95
CA GLY A 538 -8.29 14.61 -9.61
C GLY A 538 -8.71 14.33 -8.15
N GLU A 539 -9.49 15.21 -7.52
CA GLU A 539 -9.92 15.15 -6.12
C GLU A 539 -10.80 13.95 -5.78
N VAL A 540 -11.43 13.34 -6.80
CA VAL A 540 -12.25 12.12 -6.67
C VAL A 540 -11.39 10.86 -6.66
N GLY A 541 -10.21 10.88 -7.30
CA GLY A 541 -9.30 9.75 -7.29
C GLY A 541 -9.76 8.55 -8.13
N ASP A 542 -10.60 8.76 -9.13
CA ASP A 542 -11.09 7.70 -10.03
C ASP A 542 -10.20 7.49 -11.27
N GLY A 543 -8.99 8.04 -11.27
CA GLY A 543 -8.06 8.03 -12.40
C GLY A 543 -8.42 9.02 -13.51
N THR A 544 -9.45 9.85 -13.33
CA THR A 544 -9.85 10.87 -14.30
C THR A 544 -9.84 12.29 -13.68
N THR A 545 -10.16 13.30 -14.48
CA THR A 545 -10.32 14.69 -14.01
C THR A 545 -11.72 15.25 -14.33
N ALA A 546 -12.68 14.37 -14.59
CA ALA A 546 -14.06 14.76 -14.89
C ALA A 546 -14.90 14.74 -13.62
N ASP A 547 -15.69 15.79 -13.42
CA ASP A 547 -16.60 15.90 -12.27
C ASP A 547 -17.53 14.67 -12.18
N ARG A 548 -17.93 14.30 -10.96
CA ARG A 548 -18.78 13.13 -10.70
C ARG A 548 -20.01 13.54 -9.90
N ALA A 549 -21.18 13.46 -10.50
CA ALA A 549 -22.44 13.74 -9.80
C ALA A 549 -22.95 12.58 -8.94
N SER A 550 -22.22 11.46 -8.86
CA SER A 550 -22.60 10.28 -8.09
C SER A 550 -21.39 9.64 -7.42
N PRO A 551 -21.56 8.96 -6.27
CA PRO A 551 -20.47 8.30 -5.56
C PRO A 551 -19.68 7.34 -6.45
N THR A 552 -18.39 7.65 -6.64
CA THR A 552 -17.48 6.92 -7.52
C THR A 552 -16.37 6.28 -6.69
N ALA A 553 -15.98 5.05 -7.02
CA ALA A 553 -14.92 4.34 -6.32
C ALA A 553 -13.55 5.03 -6.52
N VAL A 554 -12.78 5.11 -5.45
CA VAL A 554 -11.39 5.59 -5.50
C VAL A 554 -10.48 4.45 -5.97
N VAL A 555 -9.53 4.77 -6.85
CA VAL A 555 -8.50 3.85 -7.35
C VAL A 555 -7.17 4.16 -6.65
N TRP A 556 -6.55 3.14 -6.04
CA TRP A 556 -5.38 3.29 -5.16
C TRP A 556 -4.04 3.05 -5.83
#